data_AF-A0A976XK05-F1
#
_entry.id   AF-A0A976XK05-F1
#
_cell.length_a   1.000
_cell.length_b   1.000
_cell.length_c   1.000
_cell.angle_alpha   90.00
_cell.angle_beta   90.00
_cell.angle_gamma   90.00
#
_symmetry.space_group_name_H-M   'P 1'
#
loop_
_entity.id
_entity.type
_entity.pdbx_description
1 polymer ?
#
loop_
_entity_poly.entity_id
_entity_poly.type
_entity_poly.pdbx_seq_one_letter_code
_entity_poly.pdbx_strand_id
1 'polypeptide(L)'
;MLGWRLKTLIEEVQALTQCKNVRFSRPPVTPETSADTPSKYAIGGLRHHGEWIAAFCKIQSALRREKVDFNAFANTKTGQAFIRALTSRVYSLNANDIYEILLTLSLHKSKIGALESVLVEELEGSLEQLHTFQLLSLPSLISNMDERFLQKLKKVTEVI
;
A
#
# COMPACT_ATOMS: atom_id res chain seq x y z
N MET A 1 17.34 19.79 -15.99
CA MET A 1 16.87 20.36 -14.70
C MET A 1 15.57 19.67 -14.34
N LEU A 2 15.45 19.06 -13.16
CA LEU A 2 14.16 18.56 -12.67
C LEU A 2 13.24 19.78 -12.49
N GLY A 3 12.02 19.74 -13.05
CA GLY A 3 11.06 20.83 -12.88
C GLY A 3 10.78 21.09 -11.40
N TRP A 4 10.52 22.35 -11.02
CA TRP A 4 10.25 22.76 -9.63
C TRP A 4 9.23 21.84 -8.93
N ARG A 5 8.21 21.39 -9.67
CA ARG A 5 7.14 20.51 -9.18
C ARG A 5 7.65 19.14 -8.74
N LEU A 6 8.60 18.56 -9.47
CA LEU A 6 9.19 17.27 -9.13
C LEU A 6 10.11 17.40 -7.91
N LYS A 7 10.78 18.55 -7.76
CA LYS A 7 11.54 18.87 -6.55
C LYS A 7 10.63 18.96 -5.32
N THR A 8 9.52 19.69 -5.42
CA THR A 8 8.51 19.79 -4.35
C THR A 8 7.91 18.42 -4.01
N LEU A 9 7.60 17.60 -5.01
CA LEU A 9 7.14 16.23 -4.77
C LEU A 9 8.18 15.41 -4.01
N ILE A 10 9.45 15.48 -4.41
CA ILE A 10 10.53 14.74 -3.75
C ILE A 10 10.65 15.18 -2.28
N GLU A 11 10.61 16.49 -2.01
CA GLU A 11 10.66 17.05 -0.65
C GLU A 11 9.45 16.60 0.19
N GLU A 12 8.25 16.61 -0.37
CA GLU A 12 7.04 16.11 0.30
C GLU A 12 7.13 14.62 0.59
N VAL A 13 7.52 13.79 -0.38
CA VAL A 13 7.71 12.35 -0.17
C VAL A 13 8.79 12.07 0.86
N GLN A 14 9.88 12.84 0.86
CA GLN A 14 10.91 12.76 1.88
C GLN A 14 10.34 13.10 3.26
N ALA A 15 9.53 14.16 3.40
CA ALA A 15 8.87 14.47 4.65
C ALA A 15 7.94 13.34 5.13
N LEU A 16 7.10 12.80 4.24
CA LEU A 16 6.18 11.69 4.55
C LEU A 16 6.92 10.41 4.97
N THR A 17 8.06 10.12 4.34
CA THR A 17 8.90 8.95 4.67
C THR A 17 9.73 9.14 5.93
N GLN A 18 10.15 10.38 6.22
CA GLN A 18 10.95 10.74 7.39
C GLN A 18 10.12 11.05 8.65
N CYS A 19 8.79 11.17 8.54
CA CYS A 19 7.87 11.10 9.67
C CYS A 19 7.91 9.70 10.33
N LYS A 20 9.04 9.36 10.93
CA LYS A 20 9.19 8.27 11.89
C LYS A 20 8.65 8.78 13.22
N ASN A 21 7.82 7.95 13.87
CA ASN A 21 7.32 8.12 15.24
C ASN A 21 6.04 8.94 15.41
N VAL A 22 4.95 8.57 14.74
CA VAL A 22 3.63 8.74 15.37
C VAL A 22 3.44 7.54 16.29
N ARG A 23 3.51 7.77 17.61
CA ARG A 23 3.11 6.76 18.60
C ARG A 23 1.59 6.65 18.52
N PHE A 24 1.07 5.57 17.95
CA PHE A 24 -0.33 5.22 18.18
C PHE A 24 -0.48 4.83 19.64
N SER A 25 -1.58 5.23 20.28
CA SER A 25 -1.99 4.61 21.55
C SER A 25 -1.97 3.10 21.34
N ARG A 26 -1.27 2.36 22.22
CA ARG A 26 -1.27 0.89 22.19
C ARG A 26 -2.73 0.42 22.04
N PRO A 27 -3.04 -0.52 21.14
CA PRO A 27 -4.38 -1.08 21.08
C PRO A 27 -4.78 -1.57 22.49
N PRO A 28 -6.05 -1.43 22.90
CA PRO A 28 -6.49 -1.88 24.21
C PRO A 28 -6.16 -3.37 24.35
N VAL A 29 -5.62 -3.74 25.51
CA VAL A 29 -5.23 -5.12 25.84
C VAL A 29 -6.50 -5.98 25.82
N THR A 30 -6.68 -6.77 24.76
CA THR A 30 -7.73 -7.80 24.70
C THR A 30 -7.18 -9.12 25.25
N PRO A 31 -8.03 -10.10 25.61
CA PRO A 31 -7.56 -11.43 26.03
C PRO A 31 -6.64 -12.13 25.01
N GLU A 32 -6.65 -11.69 23.76
CA GLU A 32 -5.90 -12.21 22.63
C GLU A 32 -4.57 -11.46 22.38
N THR A 33 -4.34 -10.31 23.04
CA THR A 33 -3.14 -9.48 22.87
C THR A 33 -2.49 -9.17 24.21
N SER A 34 -1.30 -9.74 24.49
CA SER A 34 -0.58 -9.46 25.74
C SER A 34 0.07 -8.07 25.71
N ALA A 35 0.25 -7.46 26.89
CA ALA A 35 0.94 -6.18 27.06
C ALA A 35 2.38 -6.15 26.53
N ASP A 36 3.01 -7.33 26.40
CA ASP A 36 4.38 -7.54 25.94
C ASP A 36 4.46 -7.96 24.46
N THR A 37 3.32 -8.10 23.79
CA THR A 37 3.31 -8.38 22.34
C THR A 37 3.87 -7.16 21.63
N PRO A 38 4.98 -7.27 20.86
CA PRO A 38 5.44 -6.19 20.02
C PRO A 38 4.31 -5.89 19.04
N SER A 39 3.58 -4.81 19.28
CA SER A 39 2.46 -4.45 18.43
C SER A 39 3.06 -4.10 17.08
N LYS A 40 2.84 -4.97 16.09
CA LYS A 40 3.09 -4.63 14.68
C LYS A 40 2.41 -3.30 14.32
N TYR A 41 1.35 -2.92 15.05
CA TYR A 41 0.59 -1.67 14.96
C TYR A 41 1.17 -0.46 15.71
N ALA A 42 2.23 -0.60 16.52
CA ALA A 42 2.74 0.49 17.36
C ALA A 42 3.75 1.40 16.66
N ILE A 43 4.23 1.04 15.46
CA ILE A 43 5.23 1.82 14.73
C ILE A 43 4.85 1.93 13.25
N GLY A 44 4.25 3.06 12.89
CA GLY A 44 4.32 3.56 11.53
C GLY A 44 2.97 3.94 10.91
N GLY A 45 2.81 5.22 10.67
CA GLY A 45 1.70 5.72 9.86
C GLY A 45 1.79 7.23 9.75
N LEU A 46 1.46 7.70 8.55
CA LEU A 46 0.99 9.05 8.34
C LEU A 46 -0.24 9.32 9.26
N ARG A 47 -0.46 10.57 9.69
CA ARG A 47 -1.26 10.96 10.87
C ARG A 47 -2.70 10.42 10.89
N HIS A 48 -3.24 10.04 9.73
CA HIS A 48 -4.61 9.59 9.55
C HIS A 48 -4.71 8.41 8.58
N HIS A 49 -5.74 7.56 8.77
CA HIS A 49 -6.19 6.61 7.74
C HIS A 49 -6.35 7.33 6.40
N GLY A 50 -5.85 6.75 5.31
CA GLY A 50 -5.96 7.31 3.95
C GLY A 50 -4.85 8.26 3.50
N GLU A 51 -3.94 8.71 4.38
CA GLU A 51 -2.83 9.60 3.97
C GLU A 51 -1.84 8.90 3.03
N TRP A 52 -1.72 7.56 3.08
CA TRP A 52 -0.91 6.78 2.15
C TRP A 52 -1.47 6.77 0.73
N ILE A 53 -2.79 6.62 0.58
CA ILE A 53 -3.47 6.70 -0.73
C ILE A 53 -3.35 8.11 -1.27
N ALA A 54 -3.60 9.12 -0.43
CA ALA A 54 -3.43 10.52 -0.83
C ALA A 54 -1.99 10.81 -1.29
N ALA A 55 -0.99 10.29 -0.59
CA ALA A 55 0.41 10.39 -0.99
C ALA A 55 0.68 9.65 -2.31
N PHE A 56 0.16 8.43 -2.47
CA PHE A 56 0.29 7.64 -3.68
C PHE A 56 -0.33 8.35 -4.90
N CYS A 57 -1.57 8.82 -4.78
CA CYS A 57 -2.28 9.58 -5.81
C CYS A 57 -1.59 10.91 -6.14
N LYS A 58 -1.00 11.59 -5.14
CA LYS A 58 -0.21 12.83 -5.35
C LYS A 58 1.08 12.55 -6.12
N ILE A 59 1.85 11.54 -5.72
CA ILE A 59 3.06 11.11 -6.43
C ILE A 59 2.72 10.79 -7.87
N GLN A 60 1.72 9.94 -8.07
CA GLN A 60 1.24 9.55 -9.40
C GLN A 60 0.81 10.75 -10.24
N SER A 61 0.00 11.66 -9.69
CA SER A 61 -0.48 12.85 -10.41
C SER A 61 0.66 13.76 -10.83
N ALA A 62 1.67 13.92 -9.97
CA ALA A 62 2.85 14.71 -10.27
C ALA A 62 3.72 14.04 -11.35
N LEU A 63 3.97 12.74 -11.25
CA LEU A 63 4.75 11.99 -12.24
C LEU A 63 4.07 12.00 -13.63
N ARG A 64 2.74 11.84 -13.68
CA ARG A 64 1.97 11.92 -14.92
C ARG A 64 2.09 13.28 -15.61
N ARG A 65 2.03 14.37 -14.83
CA ARG A 65 2.18 15.75 -15.35
C ARG A 65 3.57 16.01 -15.91
N GLU A 66 4.58 15.40 -15.33
CA GLU A 66 5.98 15.51 -15.76
C GLU A 66 6.38 14.42 -16.79
N LYS A 67 5.43 13.58 -17.23
CA LYS A 67 5.66 12.43 -18.14
C LYS A 67 6.76 11.47 -17.66
N VAL A 68 6.85 11.27 -16.34
CA VAL A 68 7.82 10.37 -15.71
C VAL A 68 7.12 9.05 -15.38
N ASP A 69 7.77 7.93 -15.72
CA ASP A 69 7.31 6.59 -15.35
C ASP A 69 7.43 6.38 -13.83
N PHE A 70 6.40 5.82 -13.22
CA PHE A 70 6.43 5.43 -11.80
C PHE A 70 7.54 4.43 -11.50
N ASN A 71 7.88 3.52 -12.43
CA ASN A 71 9.03 2.63 -12.28
C ASN A 71 10.35 3.42 -12.21
N ALA A 72 10.48 4.51 -12.97
CA ALA A 72 11.65 5.38 -12.91
C ALA A 72 11.74 6.10 -11.56
N PHE A 73 10.60 6.58 -11.02
CA PHE A 73 10.54 7.13 -9.66
C PHE A 73 10.88 6.07 -8.60
N ALA A 74 10.29 4.88 -8.71
CA ALA A 74 10.50 3.75 -7.81
C ALA A 74 11.99 3.37 -7.72
N ASN A 75 12.76 3.52 -8.79
CA ASN A 75 14.21 3.25 -8.81
C ASN A 75 15.06 4.37 -8.20
N THR A 76 14.50 5.54 -7.89
CA THR A 76 15.23 6.59 -7.17
C THR A 76 15.39 6.27 -5.69
N LYS A 77 16.36 6.90 -5.01
CA LYS A 77 16.52 6.79 -3.55
C LYS A 77 15.23 7.16 -2.81
N THR A 78 14.53 8.20 -3.26
CA THR A 78 13.28 8.67 -2.66
C THR A 78 12.13 7.69 -2.90
N GLY A 79 11.99 7.16 -4.13
CA GLY A 79 10.98 6.15 -4.43
C GLY A 79 11.20 4.85 -3.65
N GLN A 80 12.44 4.38 -3.56
CA GLN A 80 12.78 3.21 -2.74
C GLN A 80 12.52 3.43 -1.24
N ALA A 81 12.72 4.65 -0.74
CA ALA A 81 12.39 4.99 0.64
C ALA A 81 10.87 5.01 0.86
N PHE A 82 10.11 5.54 -0.09
CA PHE A 82 8.65 5.54 -0.08
C PHE A 82 8.08 4.12 -0.10
N ILE A 83 8.54 3.28 -1.04
CA ILE A 83 8.11 1.88 -1.14
C ILE A 83 8.41 1.14 0.16
N ARG A 84 9.64 1.26 0.70
CA ARG A 84 9.98 0.64 1.99
C ARG A 84 9.10 1.13 3.13
N ALA A 85 8.81 2.43 3.18
CA ALA A 85 7.95 3.00 4.21
C ALA A 85 6.52 2.45 4.12
N LEU A 86 5.98 2.35 2.89
CA LEU A 86 4.67 1.76 2.62
C LEU A 86 4.63 0.28 2.98
N THR A 87 5.57 -0.52 2.46
CA THR A 87 5.70 -1.96 2.76
C THR A 87 5.72 -2.22 4.26
N SER A 88 6.51 -1.46 5.03
CA SER A 88 6.60 -1.61 6.48
C SER A 88 5.32 -1.24 7.25
N ARG A 89 4.29 -0.73 6.58
CA ARG A 89 3.05 -0.22 7.17
C ARG A 89 1.78 -0.77 6.49
N VAL A 90 1.92 -1.73 5.57
CA VAL A 90 0.77 -2.32 4.87
C VAL A 90 -0.26 -2.88 5.84
N TYR A 91 0.18 -3.42 6.99
CA TYR A 91 -0.71 -3.91 8.07
C TYR A 91 -1.71 -2.88 8.63
N SER A 92 -1.49 -1.57 8.38
CA SER A 92 -2.37 -0.49 8.84
C SER A 92 -3.46 -0.12 7.82
N LEU A 93 -3.38 -0.69 6.63
CA LEU A 93 -4.32 -0.45 5.53
C LEU A 93 -5.51 -1.41 5.64
N ASN A 94 -6.70 -0.93 5.30
CA ASN A 94 -7.86 -1.81 5.15
C ASN A 94 -7.86 -2.48 3.76
N ALA A 95 -8.75 -3.45 3.54
CA ALA A 95 -8.83 -4.19 2.27
C ALA A 95 -9.09 -3.26 1.06
N ASN A 96 -9.93 -2.24 1.21
CA ASN A 96 -10.22 -1.25 0.16
C ASN A 96 -8.99 -0.42 -0.18
N ASP A 97 -8.23 0.01 0.82
CA ASP A 97 -7.01 0.79 0.63
C ASP A 97 -5.96 -0.03 -0.13
N ILE A 98 -5.83 -1.31 0.20
CA ILE A 98 -4.93 -2.24 -0.50
C ILE A 98 -5.39 -2.44 -1.95
N TYR A 99 -6.68 -2.63 -2.17
CA TYR A 99 -7.28 -2.74 -3.50
C TYR A 99 -6.98 -1.51 -4.37
N GLU A 100 -7.18 -0.30 -3.85
CA GLU A 100 -6.91 0.95 -4.57
C GLU A 100 -5.42 1.08 -4.96
N ILE A 101 -4.50 0.66 -4.08
CA ILE A 101 -3.07 0.65 -4.40
C ILE A 101 -2.76 -0.34 -5.52
N LEU A 102 -3.31 -1.56 -5.47
CA LEU A 102 -3.14 -2.57 -6.53
C LEU A 102 -3.73 -2.11 -7.87
N LEU A 103 -4.92 -1.53 -7.85
CA LEU A 103 -5.56 -0.94 -9.03
C LEU A 103 -4.67 0.13 -9.64
N THR A 104 -4.13 1.01 -8.79
CA THR A 104 -3.28 2.09 -9.25
C THR A 104 -1.98 1.56 -9.86
N LEU A 105 -1.32 0.59 -9.21
CA LEU A 105 -0.10 -0.04 -9.76
C LEU A 105 -0.37 -0.66 -11.14
N SER A 106 -1.49 -1.36 -11.30
CA SER A 106 -1.90 -1.97 -12.57
C SER A 106 -2.14 -0.94 -13.69
N LEU A 107 -2.85 0.16 -13.39
CA LEU A 107 -3.11 1.25 -14.34
C LEU A 107 -1.82 1.89 -14.88
N HIS A 108 -0.76 1.95 -14.08
CA HIS A 108 0.55 2.48 -14.49
C HIS A 108 1.52 1.42 -15.02
N LYS A 109 1.06 0.18 -15.21
CA LYS A 109 1.91 -0.96 -15.60
C LYS A 109 3.17 -1.05 -14.71
N SER A 110 3.02 -0.64 -13.45
CA SER A 110 4.11 -0.53 -12.49
C SER A 110 4.22 -1.85 -11.75
N LYS A 111 5.31 -2.58 -12.01
CA LYS A 111 5.53 -3.90 -11.43
C LYS A 111 6.54 -3.80 -10.30
N ILE A 112 6.05 -3.49 -9.10
CA ILE A 112 6.87 -3.47 -7.89
C ILE A 112 6.61 -4.76 -7.13
N GLY A 113 7.24 -5.86 -7.57
CA GLY A 113 6.95 -7.21 -7.06
C GLY A 113 7.04 -7.33 -5.53
N ALA A 114 8.01 -6.65 -4.91
CA ALA A 114 8.16 -6.66 -3.44
C ALA A 114 7.00 -5.96 -2.71
N LEU A 115 6.43 -4.90 -3.29
CA LEU A 115 5.26 -4.22 -2.72
C LEU A 115 3.98 -5.00 -3.00
N GLU A 116 3.81 -5.48 -4.24
CA GLU A 116 2.66 -6.30 -4.66
C GLU A 116 2.53 -7.54 -3.77
N SER A 117 3.62 -8.28 -3.54
CA SER A 117 3.62 -9.48 -2.68
C SER A 117 3.11 -9.20 -1.27
N VAL A 118 3.55 -8.09 -0.65
CA VAL A 118 3.16 -7.74 0.72
C VAL A 118 1.71 -7.25 0.78
N LEU A 119 1.26 -6.52 -0.25
CA LEU A 119 -0.15 -6.12 -0.37
C LEU A 119 -1.07 -7.33 -0.53
N VAL A 120 -0.69 -8.30 -1.36
CA VAL A 120 -1.48 -9.52 -1.59
C VAL A 120 -1.56 -10.38 -0.33
N GLU A 121 -0.45 -10.54 0.39
CA GLU A 121 -0.40 -11.28 1.66
C GLU A 121 -1.34 -10.67 2.72
N GLU A 122 -1.31 -9.34 2.89
CA GLU A 122 -2.22 -8.68 3.84
C GLU A 122 -3.68 -8.71 3.36
N LEU A 123 -3.90 -8.56 2.05
CA LEU A 123 -5.23 -8.63 1.46
C LEU A 123 -5.86 -10.02 1.61
N GLU A 124 -5.06 -11.08 1.53
CA GLU A 124 -5.52 -12.46 1.71
C GLU A 124 -6.29 -12.59 3.02
N GLY A 125 -5.81 -11.98 4.10
CA GLY A 125 -6.45 -11.98 5.42
C GLY A 125 -7.80 -11.25 5.50
N SER A 126 -8.14 -10.43 4.51
CA SER A 126 -9.26 -9.48 4.56
C SER A 126 -10.13 -9.47 3.28
N LEU A 127 -10.01 -10.48 2.42
CA LEU A 127 -10.76 -10.59 1.15
C LEU A 127 -12.29 -10.44 1.32
N GLU A 128 -12.86 -10.98 2.39
CA GLU A 128 -14.30 -10.92 2.68
C GLU A 128 -14.83 -9.49 2.89
N GLN A 129 -13.95 -8.51 3.11
CA GLN A 129 -14.30 -7.11 3.26
C GLN A 129 -14.46 -6.37 1.92
N LEU A 130 -14.05 -7.00 0.81
CA LEU A 130 -14.16 -6.42 -0.53
C LEU A 130 -15.54 -6.67 -1.13
N HIS A 131 -16.01 -5.71 -1.93
CA HIS A 131 -17.20 -5.86 -2.75
C HIS A 131 -16.99 -6.87 -3.88
N THR A 132 -18.07 -7.49 -4.36
CA THR A 132 -18.06 -8.48 -5.45
C THR A 132 -17.29 -7.99 -6.68
N PHE A 133 -17.51 -6.74 -7.10
CA PHE A 133 -16.80 -6.17 -8.25
C PHE A 133 -15.28 -6.09 -8.02
N GLN A 134 -14.86 -5.70 -6.81
CA GLN A 134 -13.43 -5.62 -6.47
C GLN A 134 -12.81 -7.02 -6.50
N LEU A 135 -13.47 -8.01 -5.88
CA LEU A 135 -13.04 -9.42 -5.89
C LEU A 135 -12.85 -9.96 -7.31
N LEU A 136 -13.83 -9.73 -8.20
CA LEU A 136 -13.79 -10.18 -9.59
C LEU A 136 -12.69 -9.49 -10.41
N SER A 137 -12.31 -8.27 -10.03
CA SER A 137 -11.25 -7.52 -10.72
C SER A 137 -9.83 -7.86 -10.26
N LEU A 138 -9.65 -8.40 -9.04
CA LEU A 138 -8.32 -8.72 -8.47
C LEU A 138 -7.41 -9.53 -9.41
N PRO A 139 -7.89 -10.56 -10.14
CA PRO A 139 -7.04 -11.32 -11.05
C PRO A 139 -6.38 -10.50 -12.15
N SER A 140 -6.98 -9.37 -12.53
CA SER A 140 -6.43 -8.44 -13.52
C SER A 140 -5.45 -7.41 -12.95
N LEU A 141 -5.40 -7.29 -11.61
CA LEU A 141 -4.59 -6.31 -10.90
C LEU A 141 -3.28 -6.89 -10.38
N ILE A 142 -3.25 -8.19 -10.11
CA ILE A 142 -2.11 -8.89 -9.49
C ILE A 142 -1.31 -9.57 -10.59
N SER A 143 -0.01 -9.26 -10.68
CA SER A 143 0.87 -9.81 -11.70
C SER A 143 1.16 -11.30 -11.46
N ASN A 144 1.36 -11.67 -10.19
CA ASN A 144 1.64 -13.05 -9.77
C ASN A 144 0.76 -13.41 -8.57
N MET A 145 -0.34 -14.12 -8.81
CA MET A 145 -1.11 -14.73 -7.74
C MET A 145 -0.56 -16.11 -7.42
N ASP A 146 -0.28 -16.37 -6.15
CA ASP A 146 -0.01 -17.73 -5.71
C ASP A 146 -1.30 -18.57 -5.67
N GLU A 147 -1.11 -19.89 -5.61
CA GLU A 147 -2.21 -20.85 -5.64
C GLU A 147 -3.11 -20.76 -4.40
N ARG A 148 -2.58 -20.37 -3.24
CA ARG A 148 -3.34 -20.26 -1.99
C ARG A 148 -4.31 -19.08 -2.07
N PHE A 149 -3.83 -17.93 -2.52
CA PHE A 149 -4.64 -16.75 -2.76
C PHE A 149 -5.75 -17.03 -3.76
N LEU A 150 -5.45 -17.73 -4.87
CA LEU A 150 -6.46 -18.13 -5.85
C LEU A 150 -7.54 -19.04 -5.28
N GLN A 151 -7.15 -20.03 -4.47
CA GLN A 151 -8.11 -20.92 -3.81
C GLN A 151 -9.01 -20.15 -2.84
N LYS A 152 -8.45 -19.20 -2.08
CA LYS A 152 -9.22 -18.37 -1.15
C LYS A 152 -10.16 -17.43 -1.89
N LEU A 153 -9.67 -16.76 -2.94
CA LEU A 153 -10.49 -15.89 -3.79
C LEU A 153 -11.68 -16.64 -4.37
N LYS A 154 -11.46 -17.86 -4.93
CA LYS A 154 -12.54 -18.71 -5.45
C LYS A 154 -13.59 -19.01 -4.40
N LYS A 155 -13.18 -19.43 -3.21
CA LYS A 155 -14.11 -19.71 -2.09
C LYS A 155 -14.94 -18.49 -1.72
N VAL A 156 -14.34 -17.31 -1.64
CA VAL A 156 -15.06 -16.06 -1.31
C VAL A 156 -16.02 -15.67 -2.43
N THR A 157 -15.65 -15.91 -3.70
CA THR A 157 -16.52 -15.60 -4.85
C THR A 157 -17.64 -16.61 -5.08
N GLU A 158 -17.48 -17.89 -4.67
CA GLU A 158 -18.50 -18.94 -4.80
C GLU A 158 -19.66 -18.79 -3.80
N VAL A 159 -19.46 -18.00 -2.74
CA VAL A 159 -20.47 -17.71 -1.70
C VAL A 159 -21.38 -16.55 -2.08
N ILE A 160 -21.07 -15.81 -3.16
CA ILE A 160 -21.81 -14.63 -3.66
C ILE A 160 -22.71 -15.03 -4.83
#